data_AF-A0A2S9GPS1-F1
#
_entry.id   AF-A0A2S9GPS1-F1
#
_cell.length_a   1.000
_cell.length_b   1.000
_cell.length_c   1.000
_cell.angle_alpha   90.00
_cell.angle_beta   90.00
_cell.angle_gamma   90.00
#
_symmetry.space_group_name_H-M   'P 1'
#
loop_
_entity.id
_entity.type
_entity.pdbx_description
1 polymer ?
#
loop_
_entity_poly.entity_id
_entity_poly.type
_entity_poly.pdbx_seq_one_letter_code
_entity_poly.pdbx_strand_id
1 'polypeptide(L)' 'VSSIFLMCLADEVLAYGDCAIVPDPTAEQLADIAISSARTAAQFDIEPKVAMLSYSTGTSGTGADVDKVRKAT' A
#
# COMPACT_ATOMS: atom_id res chain seq x y z
N VAL A 1 8.18 10.95 3.95
CA VAL A 1 8.04 10.26 5.25
C VAL A 1 6.61 9.78 5.33
N SER A 2 6.38 8.50 5.60
CA SER A 2 5.07 7.86 5.71
C SER A 2 5.01 7.01 6.98
N SER A 3 3.81 6.58 7.37
CA SER A 3 3.63 5.60 8.45
C SER A 3 3.53 4.16 7.93
N ILE A 4 3.69 3.19 8.83
CA ILE A 4 3.41 1.78 8.58
C ILE A 4 2.85 1.15 9.85
N PHE A 5 1.83 0.31 9.68
CA PHE A 5 1.26 -0.50 10.76
C PHE A 5 1.53 -1.97 10.49
N LEU A 6 2.01 -2.70 11.51
CA LEU A 6 2.10 -4.15 11.48
C LEU A 6 0.86 -4.74 12.11
N MET A 7 0.12 -5.54 11.35
CA MET A 7 -1.12 -6.18 11.76
C MET A 7 -0.84 -7.65 12.05
N CYS A 8 -0.73 -8.01 13.33
CA CYS A 8 -0.50 -9.39 13.75
C CYS A 8 -1.83 -10.13 13.86
N LEU A 9 -2.16 -10.91 12.84
CA LEU A 9 -3.31 -11.82 12.84
C LEU A 9 -2.90 -13.16 13.49
N ALA A 10 -3.86 -14.08 13.63
CA ALA A 10 -3.61 -15.38 14.27
C ALA A 10 -2.50 -16.18 13.56
N ASP A 11 -2.49 -16.14 12.22
CA ASP A 11 -1.63 -16.99 11.39
C ASP A 11 -0.66 -16.21 10.50
N GLU A 12 -0.76 -14.88 10.42
CA GLU A 12 0.05 -14.04 9.53
C GLU A 12 0.27 -12.62 10.07
N VAL A 13 1.28 -11.94 9.54
CA VAL A 13 1.54 -10.52 9.80
C VAL A 13 1.43 -9.74 8.50
N LEU A 14 0.56 -8.73 8.48
CA LEU A 14 0.39 -7.82 7.34
C LEU A 14 1.05 -6.47 7.62
N ALA A 15 1.54 -5.82 6.57
CA ALA A 15 2.06 -4.46 6.61
C ALA A 15 1.08 -3.50 5.90
N TYR A 16 0.54 -2.54 6.65
CA TYR A 16 -0.38 -1.53 6.12
C TYR A 16 0.37 -0.22 5.91
N GLY A 17 0.45 0.21 4.65
CA GLY A 17 1.16 1.41 4.23
C GLY A 17 0.35 2.68 4.51
N ASP A 18 0.98 3.60 5.22
CA ASP A 18 0.56 4.97 5.52
C ASP A 18 -0.90 5.21 5.95
N CYS A 19 -1.26 4.70 7.13
CA CYS A 19 -2.58 4.90 7.72
C CYS A 19 -2.69 6.14 8.63
N ALA A 20 -1.65 6.98 8.73
CA ALA A 20 -1.61 8.08 9.69
C ALA A 20 -1.08 9.42 9.16
N ILE A 21 -0.26 9.47 8.10
CA ILE A 21 0.48 10.69 7.75
C ILE A 21 -0.02 11.37 6.48
N VAL A 22 -0.21 10.63 5.37
CA VAL A 22 -0.60 11.21 4.08
C VAL A 22 -2.08 10.90 3.78
N PRO A 23 -3.01 11.88 3.92
CA PRO A 23 -4.45 11.60 3.80
C PRO A 23 -4.95 11.30 2.38
N ASP A 24 -4.41 11.99 1.37
CA ASP A 24 -4.73 11.78 -0.05
C ASP A 24 -3.44 11.79 -0.88
N PRO A 25 -2.72 10.66 -0.94
CA PRO A 25 -1.44 10.59 -1.64
C PRO A 25 -1.62 10.67 -3.15
N THR A 26 -0.70 11.35 -3.84
CA THR A 26 -0.59 11.26 -5.30
C THR A 26 -0.17 9.86 -5.74
N ALA A 27 -0.26 9.55 -7.04
CA ALA A 27 0.18 8.26 -7.56
C ALA A 27 1.68 7.99 -7.26
N GLU A 28 2.52 9.00 -7.39
CA GLU A 28 3.95 8.92 -7.09
C GLU A 28 4.18 8.69 -5.59
N GLN A 29 3.43 9.38 -4.71
CA GLN A 29 3.51 9.17 -3.27
C GLN A 29 3.01 7.77 -2.88
N LEU A 30 1.94 7.26 -3.51
CA LEU A 30 1.46 5.89 -3.29
C LEU A 30 2.52 4.85 -3.64
N ALA A 31 3.21 5.02 -4.77
CA ALA A 31 4.31 4.15 -5.16
C ALA A 31 5.47 4.22 -4.16
N ASP A 32 5.84 5.42 -3.70
CA ASP A 32 6.88 5.61 -2.69
C ASP A 32 6.48 4.98 -1.34
N ILE A 33 5.22 5.11 -0.92
CA ILE A 33 4.68 4.47 0.29
C ILE A 33 4.78 2.96 0.15
N ALA A 34 4.39 2.39 -0.99
CA ALA A 34 4.48 0.96 -1.26
C ALA A 34 5.92 0.44 -1.17
N ILE A 35 6.87 1.14 -1.81
CA ILE A 35 8.30 0.78 -1.77
C ILE A 35 8.86 0.89 -0.35
N SER A 36 8.56 1.99 0.35
CA SER A 36 9.02 2.17 1.74
C SER A 36 8.43 1.11 2.67
N SER A 37 7.14 0.78 2.50
CA SER A 37 6.45 -0.21 3.33
C SER A 37 7.01 -1.61 3.09
N ALA A 38 7.28 -1.97 1.83
CA ALA A 38 7.91 -3.24 1.48
C ALA A 38 9.32 -3.37 2.08
N ARG A 39 10.11 -2.29 2.03
CA ARG A 39 11.45 -2.25 2.66
C ARG A 39 11.37 -2.44 4.17
N THR A 40 10.41 -1.79 4.84
CA THR A 40 10.22 -1.97 6.27
C THR A 40 9.72 -3.38 6.59
N ALA A 41 8.76 -3.93 5.85
CA ALA A 41 8.28 -5.31 6.05
C ALA A 41 9.42 -6.34 5.97
N ALA A 42 10.32 -6.19 4.99
CA ALA A 42 11.49 -7.06 4.87
C ALA A 42 12.45 -6.99 6.08
N GLN A 43 12.53 -5.86 6.78
CA GLN A 43 13.34 -5.74 8.01
C GLN A 43 12.74 -6.53 9.19
N PHE A 44 11.46 -6.91 9.11
CA PHE A 44 10.77 -7.76 10.08
C PHE A 44 10.61 -9.20 9.58
N ASP A 45 11.41 -9.62 8.59
CA ASP A 45 11.36 -10.96 7.97
C ASP A 45 9.99 -11.32 7.34
N ILE A 46 9.20 -10.30 6.96
CA ILE A 46 7.94 -10.48 6.23
C ILE A 46 8.27 -10.40 4.73
N GLU A 47 8.05 -11.50 4.00
CA GLU A 47 8.25 -11.55 2.54
C GLU A 47 7.34 -10.53 1.84
N PRO A 48 7.88 -9.48 1.18
CA PRO A 48 7.05 -8.40 0.67
C PRO A 48 6.23 -8.83 -0.55
N LYS A 49 4.91 -8.92 -0.37
CA LYS A 49 3.93 -9.03 -1.47
C LYS A 49 2.99 -7.84 -1.40
N VAL A 50 3.27 -6.84 -2.22
CA VAL A 50 2.52 -5.58 -2.20
C VAL A 50 1.25 -5.69 -3.02
N ALA A 51 0.13 -5.27 -2.45
CA ALA A 51 -1.14 -5.11 -3.14
C ALA A 51 -1.61 -3.66 -3.02
N MET A 52 -1.80 -3.00 -4.16
CA MET A 52 -2.34 -1.64 -4.22
C MET A 52 -3.88 -1.72 -4.16
N LEU A 53 -4.47 -1.27 -3.04
CA LEU A 53 -5.90 -1.41 -2.81
C LEU A 53 -6.71 -0.30 -3.51
N SER A 54 -7.87 -0.67 -4.03
CA SER A 54 -8.85 0.24 -4.64
C SER A 54 -10.26 -0.36 -4.49
N TYR A 55 -11.29 0.45 -4.71
CA TYR A 55 -12.68 -0.03 -4.79
C TYR A 55 -12.96 -0.83 -6.09
N SER A 56 -11.99 -0.88 -7.01
CA SER A 56 -12.06 -1.60 -8.28
C SER A 56 -10.94 -2.64 -8.37
N THR A 57 -11.23 -3.80 -8.94
CA THR A 57 -10.26 -4.88 -9.17
C THR A 57 -10.08 -5.08 -10.68
N GLY A 58 -8.84 -4.98 -11.16
CA GLY A 58 -8.52 -5.10 -12.58
C GLY A 58 -9.21 -4.04 -13.43
N THR A 59 -10.24 -4.44 -14.17
CA THR A 59 -11.04 -3.58 -15.06
C THR A 59 -12.49 -3.40 -14.59
N SER A 60 -12.85 -3.84 -13.37
CA SER A 60 -14.24 -3.84 -12.90
C SER A 60 -14.84 -2.44 -12.71
N GLY A 61 -14.00 -1.42 -12.49
CA GLY A 61 -14.40 -0.04 -12.30
C GLY A 61 -13.44 0.96 -12.95
N THR A 62 -13.91 2.21 -13.03
CA THR A 62 -13.22 3.34 -13.65
C THR A 62 -13.42 4.60 -12.80
N GLY A 63 -12.44 5.51 -12.79
CA GLY A 63 -12.53 6.77 -12.08
C GLY A 63 -11.15 7.27 -11.65
N ALA A 64 -11.09 8.54 -11.25
CA ALA A 64 -9.82 9.21 -10.92
C ALA A 64 -9.01 8.46 -9.85
N ASP A 65 -9.65 7.93 -8.80
CA ASP A 65 -8.97 7.16 -7.76
C ASP A 65 -8.49 5.78 -8.24
N VAL A 66 -9.24 5.13 -9.14
CA VAL A 66 -8.81 3.86 -9.75
C VAL A 66 -7.58 4.10 -10.64
N ASP A 67 -7.61 5.16 -11.43
CA ASP A 67 -6.51 5.51 -12.32
C ASP A 67 -5.27 5.96 -11.54
N LYS A 68 -5.46 6.65 -10.40
CA LYS A 68 -4.39 7.02 -9.45
C LYS A 68 -3.68 5.77 -8.92
N VAL A 69 -4.42 4.78 -8.45
CA VAL A 69 -3.86 3.52 -7.94
C VAL A 69 -3.20 2.71 -9.07
N ARG A 70 -3.83 2.65 -10.25
CA ARG A 70 -3.27 1.97 -11.43
C ARG A 70 -1.96 2.60 -11.89
N LYS A 71 -1.85 3.93 -11.87
CA LYS A 71 -0.60 4.64 -12.21
C LYS A 71 0.52 4.39 -11.19
N ALA A 72 0.16 4.12 -9.93
CA ALA A 72 1.10 3.86 -8.85
C ALA A 72 1.63 2.42 -8.81
N THR A 73 1.04 1.50 -9.59
CA THR A 73 1.38 0.06 -9.62
C THR A 73 2.42 -0.23 -10.69
#